data_AF-A0A951B7P7-F1
#
_entry.id   AF-A0A951B7P7-F1
#
_cell.length_a   1.000
_cell.length_b   1.000
_cell.length_c   1.000
_cell.angle_alpha   90.00
_cell.angle_beta   90.00
_cell.angle_gamma   90.00
#
_symmetry.space_group_name_H-M   'P 1'
#
loop_
_entity.id
_entity.type
_entity.pdbx_description
1 polymer ?
#
loop_
_entity_poly.entity_id
_entity_poly.type
_entity_poly.pdbx_seq_one_letter_code
_entity_poly.pdbx_strand_id
1 'polypeptide(L)'
;MIAQGAQDSAVSAATPGAPSVSSLQQDLEKAQQNLSDLKSRYTPDHPDVVSAQRDVDALQAKVNEADKAAAAAIAKPVDTTKPTHDTPQLAQMRVQLQGVTQAIEDKRREQERIRERLAQVQARVQSSPVVQEQQKELTRDYQTALQFYNELLAKQQNSEMAGDLEKKQQGEQFRVMDPPNLPDKPAFPDPRIFLGGGFALAIMMSLGLTAWLEYRDHSIRNERDIFAFTQLPTLGMIPISAAAIPTGGMKGLLPKKKAKEYASVSE
;
A
#
# COMPACT_ATOMS: atom_id res chain seq x y z
N MET A 1 76.70 51.45 41.60
CA MET A 1 75.84 52.57 41.12
C MET A 1 74.40 52.11 41.25
N ILE A 2 73.83 52.18 42.46
CA ILE A 2 73.05 53.31 43.03
C ILE A 2 71.68 53.46 42.37
N ALA A 3 70.65 52.97 43.09
CA ALA A 3 69.27 53.46 43.23
C ALA A 3 68.49 52.30 43.90
N GLN A 4 68.27 52.19 45.21
CA GLN A 4 67.79 53.13 46.23
C GLN A 4 66.45 53.78 45.86
N GLY A 5 65.38 53.24 46.46
CA GLY A 5 64.00 53.71 46.26
C GLY A 5 62.95 52.81 46.94
N ALA A 6 63.01 52.79 48.27
CA ALA A 6 61.96 52.45 49.24
C ALA A 6 60.80 51.51 48.80
N GLN A 7 60.85 50.29 49.33
CA GLN A 7 59.68 49.47 49.63
C GLN A 7 58.84 50.19 50.69
N ASP A 8 57.80 50.90 50.28
CA ASP A 8 56.78 51.36 51.22
C ASP A 8 55.81 50.21 51.47
N SER A 9 56.15 49.45 52.51
CA SER A 9 55.31 48.41 53.08
C SER A 9 54.12 49.09 53.73
N ALA A 10 53.01 49.23 52.99
CA ALA A 10 51.73 49.61 53.57
C ALA A 10 51.24 48.45 54.45
N VAL A 11 51.74 48.43 55.67
CA VAL A 11 51.19 47.69 56.81
C VAL A 11 49.77 48.24 57.01
N SER A 12 48.80 47.56 56.40
CA SER A 12 47.40 47.76 56.73
C SER A 12 47.22 47.38 58.19
N ALA A 13 46.80 48.36 58.99
CA ALA A 13 46.63 48.26 60.42
C ALA A 13 45.76 47.05 60.79
N ALA A 14 46.42 46.00 61.25
CA ALA A 14 45.81 44.87 61.90
C ALA A 14 45.16 45.36 63.20
N THR A 15 43.83 45.48 63.18
CA THR A 15 43.05 45.36 64.41
C THR A 15 43.12 43.89 64.82
N PRO A 16 43.68 43.54 66.00
CA PRO A 16 43.75 42.16 66.43
C PRO A 16 42.36 41.71 66.87
N GLY A 17 41.70 40.85 66.09
CA GLY A 17 40.55 40.10 66.61
C GLY A 17 39.48 39.63 65.64
N ALA A 18 39.43 40.06 64.38
CA ALA A 18 38.40 39.61 63.43
C ALA A 18 39.03 39.04 62.13
N PRO A 19 38.78 37.78 61.76
CA PRO A 19 39.28 37.22 60.51
C PRO A 19 38.65 37.95 59.31
N SER A 20 39.48 38.43 58.37
CA SER A 20 39.00 39.06 57.14
C SER A 20 38.40 38.01 56.20
N VAL A 21 37.39 38.39 55.40
CA VAL A 21 36.75 37.51 54.40
C VAL A 21 37.78 36.84 53.48
N SER A 22 38.84 37.57 53.11
CA SER A 22 39.96 37.04 52.31
C SER A 22 40.76 35.94 53.01
N SER A 23 40.99 36.05 54.32
CA SER A 23 41.68 35.01 55.10
C SER A 23 40.84 33.75 55.23
N LEU A 24 39.52 33.88 55.42
CA LEU A 24 38.58 32.76 55.46
C LEU A 24 38.46 32.05 54.11
N GLN A 25 38.51 32.78 52.99
CA GLN A 25 38.55 32.20 51.64
C GLN A 25 39.83 31.42 51.39
N GLN A 26 40.98 31.93 51.84
CA GLN A 26 42.26 31.23 51.71
C GLN A 26 42.32 29.95 52.54
N ASP A 27 41.72 29.95 53.73
CA ASP A 27 41.66 28.75 54.58
C ASP A 27 40.66 27.72 54.04
N LEU A 28 39.57 28.16 53.41
CA LEU A 28 38.63 27.29 52.71
C LEU A 28 39.28 26.59 51.51
N GLU A 29 40.08 27.31 50.72
CA GLU A 29 40.79 26.74 49.58
C GLU A 29 41.80 25.66 50.03
N LYS A 30 42.54 25.91 51.13
CA LYS A 30 43.44 24.91 51.74
C LYS A 30 42.68 23.68 52.24
N ALA A 31 41.53 23.87 52.89
CA ALA A 31 40.71 22.76 53.38
C ALA A 31 40.13 21.92 52.23
N GLN A 32 39.73 22.55 51.12
CA GLN A 32 39.29 21.86 49.90
C GLN A 32 40.42 21.07 49.22
N GLN A 33 41.64 21.62 49.20
CA GLN A 33 42.83 20.91 48.71
C GLN A 33 43.18 19.71 49.58
N ASN A 34 43.08 19.83 50.91
CA ASN A 34 43.29 18.71 51.82
C ASN A 34 42.24 17.61 51.59
N LEU A 35 40.97 18.00 51.42
CA LEU A 35 39.89 17.07 51.14
C LEU A 35 40.06 16.34 49.80
N SER A 36 40.56 17.03 48.76
CA SER A 36 40.81 16.39 47.47
C SER A 36 42.00 15.41 47.51
N ASP A 37 43.07 15.70 48.26
CA ASP A 37 44.17 14.75 48.50
C ASP A 37 43.68 13.54 49.30
N LEU A 38 42.89 13.74 50.36
CA LEU A 38 42.33 12.64 51.15
C LEU A 38 41.35 11.77 50.33
N LYS A 39 40.50 12.36 49.48
CA LYS A 39 39.61 11.60 48.58
C LYS A 39 40.35 10.84 47.48
N SER A 40 41.59 11.21 47.17
CA SER A 40 42.44 10.46 46.23
C SER A 40 43.09 9.21 46.86
N ARG A 41 43.26 9.20 48.19
CA ARG A 41 43.97 8.15 48.95
C ARG A 41 43.04 7.25 49.74
N TYR A 42 41.88 7.75 50.15
CA TYR A 42 40.95 7.07 51.04
C TYR A 42 39.54 6.97 50.43
N THR A 43 38.77 5.99 50.90
CA THR A 43 37.37 5.82 50.52
C THR A 43 36.47 6.89 51.18
N PRO A 44 35.30 7.19 50.61
CA PRO A 44 34.36 8.18 51.16
C PRO A 44 33.94 7.94 52.62
N ASP A 45 34.04 6.70 53.11
CA ASP A 45 33.65 6.28 54.47
C ASP A 45 34.81 6.35 55.49
N HIS A 46 36.02 6.78 55.09
CA HIS A 46 37.16 6.87 56.00
C HIS A 46 36.98 8.03 57.00
N PRO A 47 37.26 7.84 58.31
CA PRO A 47 37.04 8.86 59.34
C PRO A 47 37.72 10.20 59.03
N ASP A 48 38.90 10.18 58.40
CA ASP A 48 39.65 11.38 58.04
C ASP A 48 39.01 12.18 56.90
N VAL A 49 38.31 11.52 55.97
CA VAL A 49 37.55 12.20 54.90
C VAL A 49 36.31 12.87 55.48
N VAL A 50 35.68 12.22 56.47
CA VAL A 50 34.52 12.77 57.19
C VAL A 50 34.90 13.98 58.02
N SER A 51 36.05 13.97 58.72
CA SER A 51 36.54 15.15 59.44
C SER A 51 36.91 16.29 58.48
N ALA A 52 37.62 16.00 57.38
CA ALA A 52 37.98 17.02 56.40
C ALA A 52 36.75 17.64 55.71
N GLN A 53 35.71 16.85 55.43
CA GLN A 53 34.44 17.37 54.90
C GLN A 53 33.74 18.27 55.91
N ARG A 54 33.72 17.91 57.20
CA ARG A 54 33.17 18.77 58.26
C ARG A 54 33.93 20.09 58.38
N ASP A 55 35.24 20.08 58.21
CA ASP A 55 36.07 21.29 58.26
C ASP A 55 35.77 22.23 57.08
N VAL A 56 35.60 21.69 55.87
CA VAL A 56 35.18 22.46 54.69
C VAL A 56 33.78 23.05 54.88
N ASP A 57 32.83 22.27 55.40
CA ASP A 57 31.47 22.73 55.64
C ASP A 57 31.42 23.84 56.71
N ALA A 58 32.22 23.70 57.78
CA ALA A 58 32.34 24.70 58.84
C ALA A 58 33.00 26.00 58.35
N LEU A 59 34.04 25.91 57.50
CA LEU A 59 34.68 27.08 56.90
C LEU A 59 33.77 27.77 55.88
N GLN A 60 33.03 27.01 55.06
CA GLN A 60 32.04 27.56 54.13
C GLN A 60 30.93 28.32 54.85
N ALA A 61 30.44 27.79 55.98
CA ALA A 61 29.47 28.48 56.81
C ALA A 61 29.99 29.83 57.33
N LYS A 62 31.26 29.87 57.78
CA LYS A 62 31.92 31.10 58.26
C LYS A 62 32.15 32.12 57.15
N VAL A 63 32.51 31.69 55.94
CA VAL A 63 32.62 32.58 54.77
C VAL A 63 31.25 33.17 54.44
N ASN A 64 30.19 32.35 54.38
CA ASN A 64 28.83 32.82 54.10
C ASN A 64 28.29 33.77 55.19
N GLU A 65 28.63 33.54 56.45
CA GLU A 65 28.28 34.43 57.57
C GLU A 65 29.04 35.76 57.49
N ALA A 66 30.33 35.71 57.16
CA ALA A 66 31.15 36.90 56.95
C ALA A 66 30.70 37.71 55.71
N ASP A 67 30.30 37.05 54.62
CA ASP A 67 29.72 37.69 53.43
C ASP A 67 28.35 38.30 53.73
N LYS A 68 27.51 37.64 54.54
CA LYS A 68 26.23 38.21 55.00
C LYS A 68 26.44 39.40 55.95
N ALA A 69 27.43 39.34 56.84
CA ALA A 69 27.80 40.44 57.72
C ALA A 69 28.39 41.62 56.93
N ALA A 70 29.19 41.35 55.90
CA ALA A 70 29.69 42.36 54.97
C ALA A 70 28.56 42.98 54.14
N ALA A 71 27.62 42.17 53.63
CA ALA A 71 26.43 42.65 52.92
C ALA A 71 25.52 43.49 53.83
N ALA A 72 25.39 43.13 55.11
CA ALA A 72 24.65 43.92 56.11
C ALA A 72 25.36 45.24 56.47
N ALA A 73 26.70 45.30 56.37
CA ALA A 73 27.47 46.52 56.54
C ALA A 73 27.39 47.47 55.32
N ILE A 74 27.13 46.95 54.12
CA ILE A 74 26.93 47.72 52.88
C ILE A 74 25.50 48.32 52.79
N ALA A 75 24.55 47.85 53.60
CA ALA A 75 23.18 48.38 53.66
C ALA A 75 23.04 49.71 54.44
N LYS A 76 24.13 50.25 55.02
CA LYS A 76 24.17 51.64 55.49
C LYS A 76 24.72 52.53 54.36
N PRO A 77 24.03 53.61 53.95
CA PRO A 77 24.46 54.44 52.84
C PRO A 77 25.82 55.08 53.19
N VAL A 78 26.86 54.69 52.46
CA VAL A 78 28.15 55.39 52.47
C VAL A 78 28.02 56.58 51.53
N ASP A 79 28.00 57.79 52.10
CA ASP A 79 28.17 59.04 51.36
C ASP A 79 29.53 59.06 50.65
N THR A 80 29.52 58.87 49.33
CA THR A 80 30.69 58.94 48.45
C THR A 80 31.06 60.38 48.08
N THR A 81 31.34 61.25 49.06
CA THR A 81 31.74 62.65 48.82
C THR A 81 33.20 62.97 49.17
N LYS A 82 34.10 61.98 49.14
CA LYS A 82 35.56 62.24 49.18
C LYS A 82 36.24 61.84 47.87
N PRO A 83 36.84 62.78 47.12
CA PRO A 83 37.66 62.45 45.97
C PRO A 83 38.92 61.77 46.49
N THR A 84 39.00 60.47 46.33
CA THR A 84 40.27 59.75 46.46
C THR A 84 41.13 60.19 45.29
N HIS A 85 42.37 60.61 45.54
CA HIS A 85 43.32 60.93 44.48
C HIS A 85 43.55 59.68 43.63
N ASP A 86 42.82 59.55 42.53
CA ASP A 86 43.07 58.53 41.52
C ASP A 86 44.48 58.77 40.95
N THR A 87 45.43 57.90 41.29
CA THR A 87 46.73 57.88 40.61
C THR A 87 46.49 57.71 39.11
N PRO A 88 47.19 58.46 38.23
CA PRO A 88 46.95 58.45 36.78
C PRO A 88 47.04 57.04 36.14
N GLN A 89 47.80 56.12 36.74
CA GLN A 89 47.87 54.71 36.33
C GLN A 89 46.56 53.94 36.54
N LEU A 90 45.83 54.22 37.63
CA LEU A 90 44.55 53.56 37.94
C LEU A 90 43.44 54.02 36.99
N ALA A 91 43.44 55.32 36.64
CA ALA A 91 42.53 55.87 35.64
C ALA A 91 42.76 55.22 34.25
N GLN A 92 44.02 55.03 33.86
CA GLN A 92 44.35 54.38 32.60
C GLN A 92 43.92 52.90 32.56
N MET A 93 44.11 52.15 33.65
CA MET A 93 43.62 50.78 33.75
C MET A 93 42.09 50.69 33.70
N ARG A 94 41.34 51.62 34.31
CA ARG A 94 39.87 51.67 34.21
C ARG A 94 39.40 51.87 32.77
N VAL A 95 40.04 52.78 32.03
CA VAL A 95 39.72 53.01 30.60
C VAL A 95 40.01 51.75 29.79
N GLN A 96 41.12 51.06 30.07
CA GLN A 96 41.47 49.79 29.41
C GLN A 96 40.44 48.69 29.71
N LEU A 97 40.03 48.55 30.99
CA LEU A 97 38.99 47.62 31.42
C LEU A 97 37.65 47.90 30.75
N GLN A 98 37.23 49.17 30.65
CA GLN A 98 36.03 49.56 29.92
C GLN A 98 36.13 49.23 28.43
N GLY A 99 37.27 49.51 27.79
CA GLY A 99 37.49 49.17 26.38
C GLY A 99 37.43 47.66 26.12
N VAL A 100 38.05 46.85 27.00
CA VAL A 100 37.99 45.38 26.91
C VAL A 100 36.57 44.87 27.18
N THR A 101 35.87 45.43 28.15
CA THR A 101 34.48 45.05 28.46
C THR A 101 33.55 45.32 27.28
N GLN A 102 33.67 46.50 26.65
CA GLN A 102 32.93 46.83 25.43
C GLN A 102 33.28 45.87 24.27
N ALA A 103 34.57 45.57 24.07
CA ALA A 103 34.99 44.62 23.04
C ALA A 103 34.44 43.20 23.27
N ILE A 104 34.34 42.74 24.53
CA ILE A 104 33.74 41.45 24.89
C ILE A 104 32.23 41.46 24.58
N GLU A 105 31.52 42.54 24.92
CA GLU A 105 30.10 42.69 24.60
C GLU A 105 29.85 42.70 23.09
N ASP A 106 30.65 43.44 22.33
CA ASP A 106 30.56 43.48 20.87
C ASP A 106 30.83 42.11 20.26
N LYS A 107 31.84 41.39 20.74
CA LYS A 107 32.13 40.02 20.29
C LYS A 107 31.03 39.04 20.66
N ARG A 108 30.39 39.19 21.83
CA ARG A 108 29.20 38.39 22.20
C ARG A 108 28.04 38.65 21.24
N ARG A 109 27.73 39.91 20.95
CA ARG A 109 26.69 40.28 19.99
C ARG A 109 27.00 39.74 18.58
N GLU A 110 28.26 39.79 18.17
CA GLU A 110 28.71 39.22 16.90
C GLU A 110 28.52 37.69 16.88
N GLN A 111 28.89 36.98 17.95
CA GLN A 111 28.67 35.54 18.09
C GLN A 111 27.18 35.18 18.03
N GLU A 112 26.31 35.93 18.70
CA GLU A 112 24.86 35.73 18.68
C GLU A 112 24.31 35.90 17.25
N ARG A 113 24.67 36.99 16.56
CA ARG A 113 24.30 37.20 15.16
C ARG A 113 24.76 36.07 14.24
N ILE A 114 25.99 35.57 14.43
CA ILE A 114 26.52 34.45 13.64
C ILE A 114 25.74 33.18 13.93
N ARG A 115 25.40 32.90 15.20
CA ARG A 115 24.59 31.73 15.58
C ARG A 115 23.19 31.80 14.98
N GLU A 116 22.55 32.95 15.00
CA GLU A 116 21.24 33.15 14.35
C GLU A 116 21.32 32.90 12.84
N ARG A 117 22.35 33.45 12.19
CA ARG A 117 22.57 33.26 10.75
C ARG A 117 22.85 31.79 10.43
N LEU A 118 23.63 31.11 11.25
CA LEU A 118 23.90 29.68 11.13
C LEU A 118 22.61 28.88 11.24
N ALA A 119 21.76 29.17 12.23
CA ALA A 119 20.47 28.50 12.41
C ALA A 119 19.55 28.70 11.20
N GLN A 120 19.49 29.91 10.65
CA GLN A 120 18.71 30.19 9.43
C GLN A 120 19.22 29.40 8.22
N VAL A 121 20.54 29.37 8.01
CA VAL A 121 21.16 28.63 6.90
C VAL A 121 20.96 27.12 7.10
N GLN A 122 21.15 26.60 8.30
CA GLN A 122 20.94 25.19 8.64
C GLN A 122 19.49 24.77 8.35
N ALA A 123 18.51 25.58 8.77
CA ALA A 123 17.09 25.35 8.49
C ALA A 123 16.82 25.33 6.97
N ARG A 124 17.42 26.26 6.22
CA ARG A 124 17.29 26.32 4.75
C ARG A 124 17.89 25.08 4.07
N VAL A 125 19.07 24.65 4.51
CA VAL A 125 19.74 23.45 4.00
C VAL A 125 18.92 22.21 4.33
N GLN A 126 18.36 22.10 5.54
CA GLN A 126 17.49 20.99 5.92
C GLN A 126 16.16 20.96 5.15
N SER A 127 15.64 22.12 4.73
CA SER A 127 14.47 22.19 3.84
C SER A 127 14.78 21.91 2.36
N SER A 128 16.06 21.98 1.95
CA SER A 128 16.47 21.81 0.55
C SER A 128 16.10 20.44 -0.05
N PRO A 129 16.30 19.29 0.64
CA PRO A 129 15.88 17.99 0.13
C PRO A 129 14.39 17.91 -0.19
N VAL A 130 13.53 18.51 0.64
CA VAL A 130 12.07 18.50 0.42
C VAL A 130 11.72 19.25 -0.87
N VAL A 131 12.34 20.41 -1.10
CA VAL A 131 12.14 21.20 -2.32
C VAL A 131 12.69 20.47 -3.56
N GLN A 132 13.78 19.73 -3.43
CA GLN A 132 14.35 18.93 -4.51
C GLN A 132 13.44 17.75 -4.88
N GLU A 133 12.90 17.03 -3.89
CA GLU A 133 11.95 15.93 -4.13
C GLU A 133 10.66 16.45 -4.77
N GLN A 134 10.11 17.57 -4.30
CA GLN A 134 8.93 18.20 -4.91
C GLN A 134 9.17 18.59 -6.38
N GLN A 135 10.34 19.16 -6.70
CA GLN A 135 10.68 19.49 -8.09
C GLN A 135 10.85 18.24 -8.95
N LYS A 136 11.42 17.17 -8.39
CA LYS A 136 11.61 15.89 -9.09
C LYS A 136 10.27 15.22 -9.37
N GLU A 137 9.37 15.20 -8.40
CA GLU A 137 7.99 14.73 -8.54
C GLU A 137 7.26 15.51 -9.63
N LEU A 138 7.27 16.84 -9.55
CA LEU A 138 6.63 17.70 -10.56
C LEU A 138 7.20 17.50 -11.97
N THR A 139 8.51 17.33 -12.09
CA THR A 139 9.18 17.07 -13.37
C THR A 139 8.78 15.71 -13.94
N ARG A 140 8.72 14.67 -13.11
CA ARG A 140 8.31 13.32 -13.51
C ARG A 140 6.86 13.31 -13.95
N ASP A 141 5.98 13.96 -13.20
CA ASP A 141 4.55 14.02 -13.50
C ASP A 141 4.30 14.83 -14.79
N TYR A 142 5.03 15.93 -14.98
CA TYR A 142 5.02 16.69 -16.23
C TYR A 142 5.45 15.82 -17.43
N GLN A 143 6.57 15.09 -17.33
CA GLN A 143 7.02 14.20 -18.39
C GLN A 143 6.00 13.10 -18.69
N THR A 144 5.38 12.52 -17.66
CA THR A 144 4.35 11.49 -17.80
C THR A 144 3.12 12.04 -18.52
N ALA A 145 2.66 13.23 -18.13
CA ALA A 145 1.54 13.90 -18.77
C ALA A 145 1.84 14.25 -20.23
N LEU A 146 3.06 14.71 -20.53
CA LEU A 146 3.51 15.00 -21.89
C LEU A 146 3.53 13.73 -22.76
N GLN A 147 4.06 12.63 -22.23
CA GLN A 147 4.08 11.33 -22.92
C GLN A 147 2.66 10.84 -23.22
N PHE A 148 1.76 10.90 -22.23
CA PHE A 148 0.37 10.50 -22.40
C PHE A 148 -0.36 11.37 -23.43
N TYR A 149 -0.13 12.68 -23.40
CA TYR A 149 -0.65 13.61 -24.40
C TYR A 149 -0.18 13.24 -25.81
N ASN A 150 1.12 13.00 -25.98
CA ASN A 150 1.69 12.64 -27.28
C ASN A 150 1.15 11.29 -27.78
N GLU A 151 1.01 10.30 -26.90
CA GLU A 151 0.42 9.01 -27.25
C GLU A 151 -1.05 9.15 -27.68
N LEU A 152 -1.83 9.95 -26.94
CA LEU A 152 -3.23 10.21 -27.26
C LEU A 152 -3.39 10.95 -28.59
N LEU A 153 -2.52 11.93 -28.85
CA LEU A 153 -2.46 12.65 -30.12
C LEU A 153 -2.13 11.70 -31.27
N ALA A 154 -1.14 10.82 -31.10
CA ALA A 154 -0.78 9.83 -32.11
C ALA A 154 -1.93 8.83 -32.37
N LYS A 155 -2.62 8.36 -31.32
CA LYS A 155 -3.80 7.49 -31.46
C LYS A 155 -4.95 8.18 -32.18
N GLN A 156 -5.19 9.46 -31.90
CA GLN A 156 -6.21 10.24 -32.60
C GLN A 156 -5.87 10.33 -34.09
N GLN A 157 -4.64 10.72 -34.43
CA GLN A 157 -4.20 10.83 -35.83
C GLN A 157 -4.28 9.50 -36.57
N ASN A 158 -3.87 8.40 -35.93
CA ASN A 158 -3.99 7.06 -36.52
C ASN A 158 -5.44 6.64 -36.74
N SER A 159 -6.34 6.97 -35.82
CA SER A 159 -7.77 6.66 -35.94
C SER A 159 -8.44 7.49 -37.04
N GLU A 160 -8.07 8.77 -37.14
CA GLU A 160 -8.54 9.65 -38.22
C GLU A 160 -8.03 9.17 -39.59
N MET A 161 -6.75 8.80 -39.68
CA MET A 161 -6.18 8.23 -40.91
C MET A 161 -6.86 6.91 -41.30
N ALA A 162 -7.10 6.02 -40.34
CA ALA A 162 -7.80 4.76 -40.59
C ALA A 162 -9.24 5.00 -41.06
N GLY A 163 -9.96 5.92 -40.41
CA GLY A 163 -11.33 6.30 -40.81
C GLY A 163 -11.38 6.97 -42.19
N ASP A 164 -10.38 7.78 -42.54
CA ASP A 164 -10.25 8.37 -43.87
C ASP A 164 -9.93 7.33 -44.94
N LEU A 165 -9.12 6.31 -44.63
CA LEU A 165 -8.84 5.18 -45.52
C LEU A 165 -10.09 4.35 -45.79
N GLU A 166 -10.90 4.10 -44.75
CA GLU A 166 -12.19 3.42 -44.86
C GLU A 166 -13.17 4.22 -45.72
N LYS A 167 -13.35 5.52 -45.44
CA LYS A 167 -14.21 6.42 -46.23
C LYS A 167 -13.79 6.49 -47.69
N LYS A 168 -12.49 6.55 -47.97
CA LYS A 168 -11.93 6.56 -49.33
C LYS A 168 -11.92 5.18 -49.99
N GLN A 169 -12.37 4.12 -49.30
CA GLN A 169 -12.35 2.73 -49.78
C GLN A 169 -10.95 2.25 -50.21
N GLN A 170 -9.90 2.84 -49.61
CA GLN A 170 -8.48 2.53 -49.86
C GLN A 170 -7.91 1.52 -48.84
N GLY A 171 -8.72 1.07 -47.86
CA GLY A 171 -8.42 -0.11 -47.04
C GLY A 171 -8.59 -1.42 -47.82
N GLU A 172 -8.20 -2.55 -47.22
CA GLU A 172 -8.39 -3.88 -47.83
C GLU A 172 -9.87 -4.10 -48.17
N GLN A 173 -10.19 -4.05 -49.47
CA GLN A 173 -11.52 -4.37 -49.95
C GLN A 173 -11.70 -5.88 -49.81
N PHE A 174 -12.47 -6.31 -48.80
CA PHE A 174 -12.98 -7.67 -48.73
C PHE A 174 -13.96 -7.90 -49.89
N ARG A 175 -13.41 -8.21 -51.05
CA ARG A 175 -14.19 -8.66 -52.19
C ARG A 175 -14.57 -10.11 -51.92
N VAL A 176 -15.86 -10.37 -51.84
CA VAL A 176 -16.39 -11.74 -51.77
C VAL A 176 -16.00 -12.44 -53.07
N MET A 177 -14.93 -13.23 -53.02
CA MET A 177 -14.44 -14.00 -54.17
C MET A 177 -15.27 -15.26 -54.40
N ASP A 178 -15.77 -15.86 -53.31
CA ASP A 178 -16.64 -17.03 -53.35
C ASP A 178 -17.83 -16.81 -52.39
N PRO A 179 -19.04 -16.59 -52.90
CA PRO A 179 -20.22 -16.48 -52.06
C PRO A 179 -20.53 -17.85 -51.40
N PRO A 180 -21.21 -17.86 -50.24
CA PRO A 180 -21.56 -19.11 -49.57
C PRO A 180 -22.48 -19.96 -50.47
N ASN A 181 -22.01 -21.15 -50.84
CA ASN A 181 -22.80 -22.12 -51.60
C ASN A 181 -23.77 -22.85 -50.67
N LEU A 182 -25.00 -23.05 -51.16
CA LEU A 182 -25.97 -23.89 -50.48
C LEU A 182 -25.54 -25.37 -50.63
N PRO A 183 -25.67 -26.20 -49.57
CA PRO A 183 -25.32 -27.60 -49.66
C PRO A 183 -26.31 -28.35 -50.55
N ASP A 184 -25.81 -28.96 -51.64
CA ASP A 184 -26.61 -29.76 -52.57
C ASP A 184 -27.16 -31.07 -51.95
N LYS A 185 -26.61 -31.48 -50.81
CA LYS A 185 -26.95 -32.73 -50.12
C LYS A 185 -27.21 -32.46 -48.63
N PRO A 186 -28.15 -33.18 -48.00
CA PRO A 186 -28.39 -33.05 -46.57
C PRO A 186 -27.13 -33.44 -45.79
N ALA A 187 -26.79 -32.65 -44.77
CA ALA A 187 -25.60 -32.90 -43.95
C ALA A 187 -25.73 -34.17 -43.09
N PHE A 188 -26.95 -34.50 -42.64
CA PHE A 188 -27.27 -35.71 -41.89
C PHE A 188 -28.79 -35.87 -41.76
N PRO A 189 -29.37 -37.10 -41.77
CA PRO A 189 -28.79 -38.39 -42.14
C PRO A 189 -28.91 -38.71 -43.64
N ASP A 190 -28.10 -39.65 -44.13
CA ASP A 190 -28.21 -40.15 -45.51
C ASP A 190 -29.57 -40.81 -45.74
N PRO A 191 -30.40 -40.32 -46.68
CA PRO A 191 -31.78 -40.78 -46.83
C PRO A 191 -31.88 -42.26 -47.21
N ARG A 192 -30.86 -42.79 -47.91
CA ARG A 192 -30.80 -44.21 -48.32
C ARG A 192 -30.55 -45.13 -47.13
N ILE A 193 -29.66 -44.74 -46.22
CA ILE A 193 -29.33 -45.53 -45.03
C ILE A 193 -30.51 -45.50 -44.06
N PHE A 194 -31.14 -44.34 -43.87
CA PHE A 194 -32.31 -44.20 -43.02
C PHE A 194 -33.50 -45.03 -43.53
N LEU A 195 -33.77 -44.97 -44.84
CA LEU A 195 -34.84 -45.76 -45.45
C LEU A 195 -34.54 -47.26 -45.40
N GLY A 196 -33.32 -47.67 -45.72
CA GLY A 196 -32.89 -49.08 -45.66
C GLY A 196 -32.93 -49.65 -44.24
N GLY A 197 -32.44 -48.88 -43.26
CA GLY A 197 -32.48 -49.25 -41.85
C GLY A 197 -33.90 -49.36 -41.31
N GLY A 198 -34.77 -48.40 -41.64
CA GLY A 198 -36.18 -48.44 -41.24
C GLY A 198 -36.93 -49.63 -41.83
N PHE A 199 -36.70 -49.94 -43.11
CA PHE A 199 -37.31 -51.11 -43.76
C PHE A 199 -36.84 -52.43 -43.15
N ALA A 200 -35.54 -52.57 -42.90
CA ALA A 200 -34.98 -53.76 -42.25
C ALA A 200 -35.56 -53.95 -40.83
N LEU A 201 -35.65 -52.87 -40.05
CA LEU A 201 -36.23 -52.90 -38.71
C LEU A 201 -37.72 -53.26 -38.73
N ALA A 202 -38.48 -52.77 -39.70
CA ALA A 202 -39.89 -53.10 -39.87
C ALA A 202 -40.11 -54.60 -40.15
N ILE A 203 -39.30 -55.20 -41.04
CA ILE A 203 -39.35 -56.65 -41.30
C ILE A 203 -39.00 -57.44 -40.05
N MET A 204 -37.92 -57.05 -39.36
CA MET A 204 -37.48 -57.72 -38.15
C MET A 204 -38.56 -57.67 -37.05
N MET A 205 -39.19 -56.51 -36.86
CA MET A 205 -40.31 -56.33 -35.93
C MET A 205 -41.54 -57.16 -36.34
N SER A 206 -41.89 -57.20 -37.63
CA SER A 206 -43.05 -57.96 -38.12
C SER A 206 -42.89 -59.47 -37.91
N LEU A 207 -41.74 -60.02 -38.30
CA LEU A 207 -41.42 -61.43 -38.10
C LEU A 207 -41.29 -61.76 -36.61
N GLY A 208 -40.64 -60.88 -35.84
CA GLY A 208 -40.52 -61.02 -34.39
C GLY A 208 -41.88 -61.04 -33.70
N LEU A 209 -42.79 -60.15 -34.07
CA LEU A 209 -44.12 -60.08 -33.48
C LEU A 209 -44.98 -61.29 -33.87
N THR A 210 -44.88 -61.74 -35.12
CA THR A 210 -45.57 -62.96 -35.59
C THR A 210 -45.08 -64.19 -34.84
N ALA A 211 -43.76 -64.37 -34.72
CA ALA A 211 -43.17 -65.49 -33.98
C ALA A 211 -43.48 -65.43 -32.48
N TRP A 212 -43.50 -64.23 -31.88
CA TRP A 212 -43.90 -64.04 -30.48
C TRP A 212 -45.35 -64.45 -30.28
N LEU A 213 -46.26 -63.99 -31.15
CA LEU A 213 -47.69 -64.33 -31.06
C LEU A 213 -47.90 -65.83 -31.24
N GLU A 214 -47.21 -66.45 -32.20
CA GLU A 214 -47.26 -67.90 -32.43
C GLU A 214 -46.72 -68.69 -31.23
N TYR A 215 -45.60 -68.26 -30.63
CA TYR A 215 -45.06 -68.89 -29.42
C TYR A 215 -46.03 -68.81 -28.23
N ARG A 216 -46.91 -67.80 -28.20
CA ARG A 216 -47.95 -67.66 -27.17
C ARG A 216 -49.25 -68.39 -27.51
N ASP A 217 -49.45 -68.84 -28.74
CA ASP A 217 -50.64 -69.59 -29.15
C ASP A 217 -50.41 -71.09 -28.86
N HIS A 218 -51.31 -71.69 -28.09
CA HIS A 218 -51.25 -73.12 -27.75
C HIS A 218 -52.34 -73.93 -28.49
N SER A 219 -52.91 -73.36 -29.56
CA SER A 219 -53.97 -73.99 -30.36
C SER A 219 -53.42 -75.06 -31.31
N ILE A 220 -54.00 -76.26 -31.26
CA ILE A 220 -53.68 -77.39 -32.15
C ILE A 220 -54.32 -77.13 -33.52
N ARG A 221 -53.51 -76.87 -34.56
CA ARG A 221 -54.04 -76.58 -35.91
C ARG A 221 -53.58 -77.58 -36.97
N ASN A 222 -52.39 -78.15 -36.81
CA ASN A 222 -51.83 -79.12 -37.75
C ASN A 222 -51.90 -80.55 -37.23
N GLU A 223 -51.86 -81.50 -38.17
CA GLU A 223 -51.73 -82.93 -37.90
C GLU A 223 -50.53 -83.25 -37.00
N ARG A 224 -49.42 -82.53 -37.21
CA ARG A 224 -48.20 -82.62 -36.40
C ARG A 224 -48.42 -82.21 -34.95
N ASP A 225 -49.32 -81.25 -34.69
CA ASP A 225 -49.62 -80.77 -33.34
C ASP A 225 -50.45 -81.82 -32.58
N ILE A 226 -51.38 -82.49 -33.28
CA ILE A 226 -52.16 -83.61 -32.72
C ILE A 226 -51.23 -84.77 -32.39
N PHE A 227 -50.34 -85.14 -33.31
CA PHE A 227 -49.35 -86.19 -33.09
C PHE A 227 -48.39 -85.84 -31.94
N ALA A 228 -47.90 -84.60 -31.86
CA ALA A 228 -47.00 -84.14 -30.80
C ALA A 228 -47.67 -84.19 -29.40
N PHE A 229 -48.97 -83.86 -29.31
CA PHE A 229 -49.70 -83.85 -28.04
C PHE A 229 -50.20 -85.24 -27.62
N THR A 230 -50.69 -86.05 -28.57
CA THR A 230 -51.35 -87.35 -28.29
C THR A 230 -50.47 -88.57 -28.54
N GLN A 231 -49.33 -88.41 -29.23
CA GLN A 231 -48.40 -89.47 -29.67
C GLN A 231 -49.06 -90.59 -30.50
N LEU A 232 -50.23 -90.35 -31.09
CA LEU A 232 -50.99 -91.32 -31.87
C LEU A 232 -51.05 -90.91 -33.35
N PRO A 233 -50.93 -91.84 -34.30
CA PRO A 233 -51.03 -91.52 -35.72
C PRO A 233 -52.46 -91.09 -36.08
N THR A 234 -52.55 -90.00 -36.83
CA THR A 234 -53.80 -89.42 -37.34
C THR A 234 -54.32 -90.26 -38.52
N LEU A 235 -55.54 -90.79 -38.39
CA LEU A 235 -56.11 -91.75 -39.35
C LEU A 235 -56.85 -91.10 -40.53
N GLY A 236 -57.14 -89.80 -40.48
CA GLY A 236 -57.79 -89.06 -41.56
C GLY A 236 -58.27 -87.67 -41.13
N MET A 237 -58.37 -86.74 -42.08
CA MET A 237 -58.85 -85.37 -41.86
C MET A 237 -60.19 -85.16 -42.59
N ILE A 238 -61.18 -84.59 -41.90
CA ILE A 238 -62.49 -84.26 -42.50
C ILE A 238 -62.46 -82.78 -42.93
N PRO A 239 -62.54 -82.46 -44.23
CA PRO A 239 -62.56 -81.08 -44.68
C PRO A 239 -63.95 -80.45 -44.44
N ILE A 240 -63.96 -79.22 -43.90
CA ILE A 240 -65.17 -78.40 -43.82
C ILE A 240 -65.19 -77.48 -45.05
N SER A 241 -65.85 -77.89 -46.14
CA SER A 241 -66.07 -77.03 -47.31
C SER A 241 -67.46 -76.39 -47.25
N ALA A 242 -67.52 -75.06 -47.12
CA ALA A 242 -68.76 -74.29 -47.23
C ALA A 242 -69.23 -74.22 -48.70
N ALA A 243 -70.44 -74.70 -48.98
CA ALA A 243 -71.01 -74.76 -50.33
C ALA A 243 -71.46 -73.38 -50.85
N ALA A 244 -71.08 -73.04 -52.09
CA ALA A 244 -71.45 -71.81 -52.80
C ALA A 244 -72.80 -71.98 -53.54
N ILE A 245 -73.74 -71.05 -53.33
CA ILE A 245 -75.04 -70.99 -54.01
C ILE A 245 -74.98 -69.93 -55.13
N PRO A 246 -75.18 -70.26 -56.42
CA PRO A 246 -75.20 -69.28 -57.51
C PRO A 246 -76.59 -68.64 -57.68
N THR A 247 -76.68 -67.29 -57.61
CA THR A 247 -77.92 -66.52 -57.87
C THR A 247 -77.86 -65.87 -59.25
N GLY A 248 -78.75 -66.30 -60.16
CA GLY A 248 -78.92 -65.76 -61.51
C GLY A 248 -79.58 -64.37 -61.54
N GLY A 249 -79.20 -63.56 -62.52
CA GLY A 249 -79.38 -62.11 -62.51
C GLY A 249 -80.73 -61.56 -62.95
N MET A 250 -80.96 -60.29 -62.60
CA MET A 250 -81.89 -59.40 -63.29
C MET A 250 -81.26 -58.04 -63.54
N LYS A 251 -81.55 -57.56 -64.75
CA LYS A 251 -80.90 -56.51 -65.51
C LYS A 251 -81.72 -55.23 -65.35
N GLY A 252 -81.07 -54.15 -64.94
CA GLY A 252 -81.52 -52.78 -65.16
C GLY A 252 -82.56 -52.26 -64.17
N LEU A 253 -82.15 -51.26 -63.38
CA LEU A 253 -82.94 -50.08 -62.98
C LEU A 253 -82.02 -49.15 -62.18
N LEU A 254 -81.17 -48.39 -62.89
CA LEU A 254 -80.54 -47.17 -62.38
C LEU A 254 -81.41 -45.98 -62.81
N PRO A 255 -81.76 -45.04 -61.93
CA PRO A 255 -82.03 -43.68 -62.36
C PRO A 255 -80.76 -42.84 -62.32
N LYS A 256 -80.40 -42.27 -63.49
CA LYS A 256 -79.40 -41.20 -63.62
C LYS A 256 -79.94 -39.92 -62.96
N LYS A 257 -79.17 -39.26 -62.10
CA LYS A 257 -79.33 -37.83 -61.80
C LYS A 257 -78.04 -37.09 -62.18
N LYS A 258 -78.18 -36.09 -63.05
CA LYS A 258 -77.11 -35.17 -63.49
C LYS A 258 -76.99 -33.97 -62.54
N ALA A 259 -75.73 -33.65 -62.24
CA ALA A 259 -75.04 -32.35 -62.04
C ALA A 259 -75.84 -31.07 -61.72
N LYS A 260 -75.31 -30.31 -60.74
CA LYS A 260 -74.83 -28.93 -60.96
C LYS A 260 -73.79 -28.51 -59.91
N GLU A 261 -72.98 -27.56 -60.36
CA GLU A 261 -71.63 -27.12 -59.97
C GLU A 261 -71.67 -25.86 -59.06
N TYR A 262 -70.47 -25.28 -58.83
CA TYR A 262 -70.09 -24.02 -58.15
C TYR A 262 -69.57 -24.21 -56.71
N ALA A 263 -68.43 -23.65 -56.29
CA ALA A 263 -67.40 -22.88 -56.98
C ALA A 263 -66.11 -22.92 -56.15
N SER A 264 -64.98 -23.01 -56.83
CA SER A 264 -63.70 -22.50 -56.39
C SER A 264 -63.71 -20.96 -56.43
N VAL A 265 -63.23 -20.31 -55.37
CA VAL A 265 -62.71 -18.94 -55.45
C VAL A 265 -61.36 -18.92 -54.74
N SER A 266 -60.36 -18.60 -55.54
CA SER A 266 -59.01 -18.15 -55.20
C SER A 266 -59.03 -16.74 -54.61
N GLU A 267 -58.20 -16.48 -53.60
CA GLU A 267 -57.00 -15.63 -53.69
C GLU A 267 -56.14 -15.80 -52.44
#